data_AF-A0A7C7EUW8-F1
#
_entry.id   AF-A0A7C7EUW8-F1
#
_cell.length_a   1.000
_cell.length_b   1.000
_cell.length_c   1.000
_cell.angle_alpha   90.00
_cell.angle_beta   90.00
_cell.angle_gamma   90.00
#
_symmetry.space_group_name_H-M   'P 1'
#
loop_
_entity.id
_entity.type
_entity.pdbx_description
1 polymer ?
#
loop_
_entity_poly.entity_id
_entity_poly.type
_entity_poly.pdbx_seq_one_letter_code
_entity_poly.pdbx_strand_id
1 'polypeptide(L)'
;MPDLTIAFTVLITGFTVVFAVLILLIFIIKIYGTIVFNAQQKSKQKKDAALAAKKAAEEQEKAQQAPKVQVDSTPVSEGISPQIIAVIAAAVDAMYGEGNVKVKTIKRLPQSRPVWSTAGLMDNTRPF
;
A
#
# COMPACT_ATOMS: atom_id res chain seq x y z
N MET A 1 33.51 25.09 42.71
CA MET A 1 32.39 24.28 42.18
C MET A 1 32.89 23.18 41.22
N PRO A 2 33.78 22.26 41.64
CA PRO A 2 34.28 21.18 40.77
C PRO A 2 33.24 20.07 40.51
N ASP A 3 32.21 19.94 41.33
CA ASP A 3 31.19 18.88 41.18
C ASP A 3 30.28 19.11 39.96
N LEU A 4 30.03 20.37 39.62
CA LEU A 4 29.17 20.74 38.51
C LEU A 4 29.78 20.34 37.15
N THR A 5 31.09 20.53 36.99
CA THR A 5 31.79 20.17 35.74
C THR A 5 31.83 18.65 35.54
N ILE A 6 32.07 17.89 36.61
CA ILE A 6 32.03 16.42 36.58
C ILE A 6 30.63 15.92 36.22
N ALA A 7 29.59 16.48 36.84
CA ALA A 7 28.20 16.12 36.56
C ALA A 7 27.82 16.40 35.09
N PHE A 8 28.21 17.57 34.55
CA PHE A 8 28.00 17.90 33.14
C PHE A 8 28.74 16.96 32.19
N THR A 9 29.98 16.59 32.49
CA THR A 9 30.74 15.63 31.69
C THR A 9 30.06 14.27 31.66
N VAL A 10 29.62 13.75 32.80
CA VAL A 10 28.92 12.45 32.87
C VAL A 10 27.59 12.50 32.13
N LEU A 11 26.82 13.60 32.27
CA LEU A 11 25.57 13.80 31.55
C LEU A 11 25.77 13.77 30.04
N ILE A 12 26.70 14.58 29.53
CA ILE A 12 27.00 14.65 28.09
C ILE A 12 27.48 13.30 27.58
N THR A 13 28.40 12.66 28.30
CA THR A 13 28.97 11.37 27.90
C THR A 13 27.91 10.26 27.91
N GLY A 14 27.02 10.24 28.91
CA GLY A 14 25.87 9.34 28.95
C GLY A 14 24.92 9.57 27.78
N PHE A 15 24.63 10.82 27.44
CA PHE A 15 23.82 11.17 26.28
C PHE A 15 24.46 10.70 24.97
N THR A 16 25.77 10.92 24.81
CA THR A 16 26.53 10.46 23.64
C THR A 16 26.51 8.94 23.51
N VAL A 17 26.74 8.21 24.60
CA VAL A 17 26.73 6.74 24.62
C VAL A 17 25.34 6.20 24.26
N VAL A 18 24.28 6.76 24.85
CA VAL A 18 22.89 6.36 24.55
C VAL A 18 22.59 6.60 23.07
N PHE A 19 22.90 7.78 22.52
CA PHE A 19 22.72 8.04 21.09
C PHE A 19 23.51 7.10 20.20
N ALA A 20 24.77 6.81 20.54
CA ALA A 20 25.60 5.89 19.77
C ALA A 20 24.96 4.48 19.69
N VAL A 21 24.44 3.97 20.81
CA VAL A 21 23.75 2.68 20.87
C VAL A 21 22.46 2.70 20.05
N LEU A 22 21.65 3.76 20.14
CA LEU A 22 20.43 3.90 19.35
C LEU A 22 20.73 3.91 17.84
N ILE A 23 21.72 4.70 17.42
CA ILE A 23 22.12 4.79 16.01
C ILE A 23 22.62 3.43 15.51
N LEU A 24 23.46 2.73 16.30
CA LEU A 24 23.95 1.40 15.96
C LEU A 24 22.78 0.42 15.74
N LEU A 25 21.81 0.40 16.66
CA LEU A 25 20.66 -0.51 16.58
C LEU A 25 19.79 -0.20 15.35
N ILE A 26 19.51 1.08 15.10
CA ILE A 26 18.77 1.53 13.91
C ILE A 26 19.51 1.12 12.63
N PHE A 27 20.83 1.28 12.59
CA PHE A 27 21.64 0.93 11.43
C PHE A 27 21.57 -0.56 11.11
N ILE A 28 21.68 -1.41 12.13
CA ILE A 28 21.54 -2.86 11.99
C ILE A 28 20.14 -3.21 11.46
N ILE A 29 19.08 -2.66 12.05
CA ILE A 29 17.69 -2.89 11.59
C ILE A 29 17.50 -2.37 10.16
N LYS A 30 18.09 -1.23 9.79
CA LYS A 30 18.02 -0.72 8.41
C LYS A 30 18.71 -1.66 7.43
N ILE A 31 19.87 -2.22 7.76
CA ILE A 31 20.55 -3.18 6.88
C ILE A 31 19.71 -4.43 6.70
N TYR A 32 19.22 -5.04 7.79
CA TYR A 32 18.35 -6.21 7.71
C TYR A 32 17.05 -5.90 6.96
N GLY A 33 16.41 -4.77 7.28
CA GLY A 33 15.21 -4.30 6.61
C GLY A 33 15.43 -4.05 5.11
N THR A 34 16.58 -3.48 4.73
CA THR A 34 16.92 -3.24 3.32
C THR A 34 17.23 -4.55 2.59
N ILE A 35 17.93 -5.50 3.22
CA ILE A 35 18.22 -6.81 2.62
C ILE A 35 16.93 -7.61 2.44
N VAL A 36 16.05 -7.65 3.44
CA VAL A 36 14.74 -8.31 3.36
C VAL A 36 13.85 -7.61 2.34
N PHE A 37 13.84 -6.28 2.31
CA PHE A 37 13.10 -5.52 1.31
C PHE A 37 13.62 -5.78 -0.11
N ASN A 38 14.93 -5.87 -0.30
CA ASN A 38 15.54 -6.19 -1.60
C ASN A 38 15.25 -7.66 -2.01
N ALA A 39 15.21 -8.59 -1.06
CA ALA A 39 14.80 -9.98 -1.30
C ALA A 39 13.30 -10.07 -1.67
N GLN A 40 12.46 -9.27 -1.03
CA GLN A 40 11.04 -9.13 -1.32
C GLN A 40 10.79 -8.41 -2.65
N GLN A 41 11.63 -7.45 -3.04
CA GLN A 41 11.54 -6.79 -4.35
C GLN A 41 11.97 -7.71 -5.49
N LYS A 42 13.00 -8.55 -5.31
CA LYS A 42 13.35 -9.59 -6.30
C LYS A 42 12.24 -10.64 -6.45
N SER A 43 11.52 -10.98 -5.38
CA SER A 43 10.38 -11.90 -5.46
C SER A 43 9.11 -11.24 -6.01
N LYS A 44 8.90 -9.93 -5.79
CA LYS A 44 7.85 -9.15 -6.44
C LYS A 44 8.13 -8.91 -7.92
N GLN A 45 9.36 -8.59 -8.33
CA GLN A 45 9.72 -8.47 -9.75
C GLN A 45 9.57 -9.80 -10.51
N LYS A 46 9.81 -10.95 -9.87
CA LYS A 46 9.51 -12.27 -10.48
C LYS A 46 8.00 -12.54 -10.56
N LYS A 47 7.20 -12.05 -9.60
CA LYS A 47 5.73 -12.15 -9.66
C LYS A 47 5.13 -11.17 -10.68
N ASP A 48 5.67 -9.96 -10.82
CA ASP A 48 5.23 -8.96 -11.79
C ASP A 48 5.67 -9.33 -13.22
N ALA A 49 6.83 -9.95 -13.41
CA ALA A 49 7.25 -10.51 -14.71
C ALA A 49 6.43 -11.74 -15.13
N ALA A 50 6.00 -12.58 -14.17
CA ALA A 50 5.09 -13.70 -14.45
C ALA A 50 3.65 -13.23 -14.75
N LEU A 51 3.23 -12.10 -14.16
CA LEU A 51 1.92 -11.49 -14.43
C LEU A 51 1.92 -10.71 -15.76
N ALA A 52 3.05 -10.10 -16.14
CA ALA A 52 3.25 -9.46 -17.45
C ALA A 52 3.33 -10.48 -18.61
N ALA A 53 3.92 -11.66 -18.40
CA ALA A 53 3.97 -12.72 -19.40
C ALA A 53 2.60 -13.39 -19.63
N LYS A 54 1.73 -13.46 -18.60
CA LYS A 54 0.33 -13.88 -18.78
C LYS A 54 -0.54 -12.81 -19.45
N LYS A 55 -0.23 -11.51 -19.24
CA LYS A 55 -0.95 -10.42 -19.90
C LYS A 55 -0.66 -10.31 -21.40
N ALA A 56 0.57 -10.64 -21.83
CA ALA A 56 0.94 -10.58 -23.25
C ALA A 56 0.40 -11.76 -24.09
N ALA A 57 0.07 -12.90 -23.47
CA ALA A 57 -0.53 -14.04 -24.17
C ALA A 57 -2.06 -13.91 -24.34
N GLU A 58 -2.76 -13.25 -23.42
CA GLU A 58 -4.20 -12.97 -23.54
C GLU A 58 -4.51 -11.78 -24.48
N GLU A 59 -3.54 -10.90 -24.73
CA GLU A 59 -3.71 -9.71 -25.58
C GLU A 59 -3.59 -10.01 -27.08
N GLN A 60 -3.06 -11.19 -27.46
CA GLN A 60 -3.02 -11.62 -28.88
C GLN A 60 -4.25 -12.42 -29.32
N GLU A 61 -4.93 -13.13 -28.41
CA GLU A 61 -6.14 -13.90 -28.79
C GLU A 61 -7.40 -13.02 -28.76
N LYS A 62 -7.42 -11.95 -27.94
CA LYS A 62 -8.56 -11.01 -27.88
C LYS A 62 -8.55 -9.90 -28.93
N ALA A 63 -7.59 -9.89 -29.85
CA ALA A 63 -7.56 -8.97 -30.99
C ALA A 63 -8.52 -9.38 -32.12
N GLN A 64 -9.12 -10.57 -32.09
CA GLN A 64 -10.02 -11.05 -33.14
C GLN A 64 -11.52 -10.87 -32.86
N GLN A 65 -11.93 -10.53 -31.64
CA GLN A 65 -13.36 -10.39 -31.33
C GLN A 65 -13.64 -9.14 -30.50
N ALA A 66 -13.66 -8.01 -31.21
CA ALA A 66 -14.35 -6.82 -30.73
C ALA A 66 -15.85 -7.12 -30.60
N PRO A 67 -16.44 -6.86 -29.43
CA PRO A 67 -17.59 -5.95 -29.45
C PRO A 67 -17.24 -4.57 -28.91
N LYS A 68 -17.59 -3.58 -29.71
CA LYS A 68 -17.47 -2.15 -29.48
C LYS A 68 -18.44 -1.75 -28.35
N VAL A 69 -18.03 -1.91 -27.09
CA VAL A 69 -18.86 -1.43 -25.96
C VAL A 69 -18.68 0.08 -25.86
N GLN A 70 -19.73 0.79 -26.25
CA GLN A 70 -19.85 2.24 -26.16
C GLN A 70 -19.68 2.66 -24.70
N VAL A 71 -18.61 3.40 -24.43
CA VAL A 71 -18.33 3.95 -23.12
C VAL A 71 -19.21 5.20 -22.97
N ASP A 72 -20.46 4.99 -22.54
CA ASP A 72 -21.29 6.08 -22.06
C ASP A 72 -20.56 6.75 -20.89
N SER A 73 -20.32 8.04 -21.09
CA SER A 73 -19.69 8.99 -20.17
C SER A 73 -20.36 8.98 -18.81
N THR A 74 -19.87 8.13 -17.91
CA THR A 74 -20.29 8.13 -16.51
C THR A 74 -19.55 9.25 -15.78
N PRO A 75 -20.25 10.04 -14.95
CA PRO A 75 -19.68 11.25 -14.35
C PRO A 75 -18.48 10.89 -13.48
N VAL A 76 -17.37 11.54 -13.82
CA VAL A 76 -16.06 11.40 -13.17
C VAL A 76 -16.20 11.80 -11.70
N SER A 77 -16.05 10.84 -10.79
CA SER A 77 -15.77 11.16 -9.39
C SER A 77 -14.31 11.59 -9.32
N GLU A 78 -14.08 12.88 -9.08
CA GLU A 78 -12.77 13.51 -8.87
C GLU A 78 -11.90 12.62 -7.97
N GLY A 79 -10.83 12.06 -8.54
CA GLY A 79 -9.83 11.26 -7.80
C GLY A 79 -9.76 9.77 -8.13
N ILE A 80 -10.54 9.25 -9.10
CA ILE A 80 -10.43 7.86 -9.57
C ILE A 80 -9.93 7.84 -11.02
N SER A 81 -8.80 7.18 -11.27
CA SER A 81 -8.23 7.07 -12.62
C SER A 81 -9.12 6.26 -13.57
N PRO A 82 -9.21 6.63 -14.86
CA PRO A 82 -10.07 5.95 -15.84
C PRO A 82 -9.73 4.46 -16.03
N GLN A 83 -8.45 4.09 -15.83
CA GLN A 83 -8.02 2.69 -15.84
C GLN A 83 -8.70 1.85 -14.75
N ILE A 84 -8.89 2.42 -13.56
CA ILE A 84 -9.54 1.74 -12.43
C ILE A 84 -11.04 1.54 -12.74
N ILE A 85 -11.67 2.52 -13.37
CA ILE A 85 -13.07 2.44 -13.79
C ILE A 85 -13.27 1.31 -14.82
N ALA A 86 -12.39 1.22 -15.81
CA ALA A 86 -12.43 0.17 -16.82
C ALA A 86 -12.24 -1.23 -16.21
N VAL A 87 -11.31 -1.37 -15.25
CA VAL A 87 -11.08 -2.64 -14.55
C VAL A 87 -12.30 -3.01 -13.70
N ILE A 88 -12.91 -2.06 -12.98
CA ILE A 88 -14.12 -2.32 -12.18
C ILE A 88 -15.28 -2.72 -13.10
N ALA A 89 -15.48 -2.01 -14.22
CA ALA A 89 -16.52 -2.33 -15.18
C ALA A 89 -16.33 -3.73 -15.79
N ALA A 90 -15.11 -4.08 -16.20
CA ALA A 90 -14.78 -5.40 -16.72
C ALA A 90 -14.95 -6.51 -15.67
N ALA A 91 -14.60 -6.25 -14.40
CA ALA A 91 -14.81 -7.19 -13.32
C ALA A 91 -16.30 -7.40 -13.01
N VAL A 92 -17.12 -6.35 -13.06
CA VAL A 92 -18.57 -6.44 -12.90
C VAL A 92 -19.19 -7.23 -14.05
N ASP A 93 -18.75 -6.99 -15.29
CA ASP A 93 -19.21 -7.74 -16.46
C ASP A 93 -18.82 -9.23 -16.38
N ALA A 94 -17.60 -9.54 -15.93
CA ALA A 94 -17.17 -10.91 -15.69
C ALA A 94 -17.92 -11.60 -14.55
N MET A 95 -18.32 -10.86 -13.50
CA MET A 95 -19.03 -11.40 -12.34
C MET A 95 -20.52 -11.61 -12.59
N TYR A 96 -21.16 -10.72 -13.35
CA TYR A 96 -22.60 -10.73 -13.58
C TYR A 96 -23.02 -11.26 -14.96
N GLY A 97 -22.04 -11.53 -15.84
CA GLY A 97 -22.27 -12.05 -17.19
C GLY A 97 -22.64 -10.95 -18.19
N GLU A 98 -22.28 -11.18 -19.45
CA GLU A 98 -22.44 -10.21 -20.53
C GLU A 98 -23.90 -9.73 -20.65
N GLY A 99 -24.10 -8.41 -20.49
CA GLY A 99 -25.30 -7.71 -20.94
C GLY A 99 -26.34 -7.28 -19.90
N ASN A 100 -26.18 -7.59 -18.59
CA ASN A 100 -27.23 -7.30 -17.60
C ASN A 100 -26.92 -6.22 -16.55
N VAL A 101 -25.73 -5.61 -16.54
CA VAL A 101 -25.36 -4.66 -15.47
C VAL A 101 -24.76 -3.37 -16.01
N LYS A 102 -25.48 -2.25 -15.86
CA LYS A 102 -24.97 -0.89 -16.14
C LYS A 102 -24.43 -0.28 -14.84
N VAL A 103 -23.14 0.02 -14.79
CA VAL A 103 -22.51 0.68 -13.63
C VAL A 103 -22.98 2.14 -13.56
N LYS A 104 -23.84 2.46 -12.59
CA LYS A 104 -24.45 3.80 -12.45
C LYS A 104 -23.57 4.80 -11.71
N THR A 105 -22.82 4.36 -10.71
CA THR A 105 -21.98 5.24 -9.89
C THR A 105 -20.85 4.45 -9.26
N ILE A 106 -19.63 4.99 -9.33
CA ILE A 106 -18.46 4.47 -8.62
C ILE A 106 -18.07 5.51 -7.59
N LYS A 107 -18.17 5.17 -6.31
CA LYS A 107 -17.70 6.01 -5.20
C LYS A 107 -16.63 5.24 -4.44
N ARG A 108 -15.52 5.91 -4.17
CA ARG A 108 -14.54 5.40 -3.21
C ARG A 108 -15.18 5.46 -1.84
N LEU A 109 -15.33 4.32 -1.18
CA LEU A 109 -15.74 4.32 0.21
C LEU A 109 -14.67 5.10 1.00
N PRO A 110 -15.04 6.06 1.86
CA PRO A 110 -14.09 6.68 2.76
C PRO A 110 -13.35 5.55 3.47
N GLN A 111 -12.02 5.54 3.36
CA GLN A 111 -11.20 4.57 4.07
C GLN A 111 -11.59 4.66 5.54
N SER A 112 -12.28 3.63 6.03
CA SER A 112 -12.60 3.52 7.45
C SER A 112 -11.30 3.68 8.25
N ARG A 113 -11.40 4.27 9.43
CA ARG A 113 -10.25 4.55 10.31
C ARG A 113 -9.31 3.34 10.33
N PRO A 114 -7.98 3.56 10.28
CA PRO A 114 -7.03 2.47 10.22
C PRO A 114 -7.29 1.49 11.37
N VAL A 115 -7.13 0.19 11.11
CA VAL A 115 -7.48 -0.89 12.06
C VAL A 115 -6.85 -0.68 13.43
N TRP A 116 -5.69 -0.04 13.51
CA TRP A 116 -5.03 0.34 14.76
C TRP A 116 -5.73 1.47 15.52
N SER A 117 -6.29 2.46 14.82
CA SER A 117 -7.06 3.54 15.44
C SER A 117 -8.39 3.03 16.00
N THR A 118 -9.06 2.11 15.30
CA THR A 118 -10.29 1.49 15.81
C THR A 118 -10.01 0.54 16.97
N ALA A 119 -8.95 -0.27 16.89
CA ALA A 119 -8.56 -1.19 17.97
C ALA A 119 -8.25 -0.43 19.26
N GLY A 120 -7.43 0.63 19.19
CA GLY A 120 -7.14 1.46 20.37
C GLY A 120 -8.40 2.08 20.98
N LEU A 121 -9.34 2.56 20.16
CA LEU A 121 -10.58 3.13 20.69
C LEU A 121 -11.44 2.04 21.37
N MET A 122 -11.65 0.91 20.71
CA MET A 122 -12.37 -0.24 21.29
C MET A 122 -11.73 -0.72 22.59
N ASP A 123 -10.41 -0.67 22.67
CA ASP A 123 -9.65 -1.11 23.83
C ASP A 123 -9.71 -0.12 25.01
N ASN A 124 -9.84 1.17 24.73
CA ASN A 124 -9.94 2.24 25.73
C ASN A 124 -11.39 2.54 26.16
N THR A 125 -12.40 2.18 25.36
CA THR A 125 -13.82 2.46 25.65
C THR A 125 -14.60 1.26 26.16
N ARG A 126 -13.95 0.12 26.41
CA ARG A 126 -14.61 -1.03 27.03
C ARG A 126 -14.86 -0.74 28.51
N PRO A 127 -16.11 -0.89 28.99
CA PRO A 127 -16.43 -0.66 30.39
C PRO A 127 -15.74 -1.71 31.27
N PHE A 128 -15.43 -1.31 32.51
CA PHE A 128 -14.86 -2.17 33.55
C PHE A 128 -15.91 -3.11 34.16
#